data_AF-A0A5J6WP14-F1
#
_entry.id   AF-A0A5J6WP14-F1
#
_cell.length_a   1.000
_cell.length_b   1.000
_cell.length_c   1.000
_cell.angle_alpha   90.00
_cell.angle_beta   90.00
_cell.angle_gamma   90.00
#
_symmetry.space_group_name_H-M   'P 1'
#
loop_
_entity.id
_entity.type
_entity.pdbx_description
1 polymer ?
#
loop_
_entity_poly.entity_id
_entity_poly.type
_entity_poly.pdbx_seq_one_letter_code
_entity_poly.pdbx_strand_id
1 'polypeptide(L)'
;MVILYFDVSSIMISNRYVANNPDVARAKDQWIRAGSNELLMRVRLDPESISTLTDFCRGSGVKMFPLGTLYSRKFLIAQGIEPCVLAQEVSIHRRMDDSSEIRRILSHVAAIGADDWIVIGDINPESLTPSFIENHIDSVFGEGVTPELVSKLYERMNHKI
;
A
#
# COMPACT_ATOMS: atom_id res chain seq x y z
N MET A 1 14.93 10.29 0.86
CA MET A 1 14.05 9.20 1.31
C MET A 1 13.17 8.73 0.16
N VAL A 2 12.97 7.41 0.04
CA VAL A 2 12.05 6.80 -0.95
C VAL A 2 10.74 6.37 -0.26
N ILE A 3 9.60 6.60 -0.92
CA ILE A 3 8.28 6.17 -0.43
C ILE A 3 7.70 5.05 -1.31
N LEU A 4 7.36 3.92 -0.71
CA LEU A 4 6.59 2.83 -1.32
C LEU A 4 5.10 3.01 -1.03
N TYR A 5 4.35 3.42 -2.03
CA TYR A 5 2.89 3.42 -1.98
C TYR A 5 2.35 2.04 -2.30
N PHE A 6 1.36 1.57 -1.53
CA PHE A 6 0.81 0.23 -1.75
C PHE A 6 -0.70 0.19 -1.61
N ASP A 7 -1.38 -0.55 -2.49
CA ASP A 7 -2.78 -0.90 -2.28
C ASP A 7 -2.88 -1.97 -1.19
N VAL A 8 -3.47 -1.60 -0.05
CA VAL A 8 -3.64 -2.51 1.08
C VAL A 8 -4.53 -3.70 0.72
N SER A 9 -5.55 -3.50 -0.13
CA SER A 9 -6.47 -4.59 -0.48
C SER A 9 -5.79 -5.68 -1.29
N SER A 10 -5.05 -5.33 -2.34
CA SER A 10 -4.38 -6.33 -3.16
C SER A 10 -3.14 -6.93 -2.48
N ILE A 11 -2.38 -6.11 -1.76
CA ILE A 11 -1.08 -6.53 -1.19
C ILE A 11 -1.26 -7.24 0.16
N MET A 12 -2.18 -6.77 1.01
CA MET A 12 -2.30 -7.26 2.39
C MET A 12 -3.54 -8.12 2.63
N ILE A 13 -4.39 -8.33 1.62
CA ILE A 13 -5.60 -9.17 1.71
C ILE A 13 -5.66 -10.10 0.48
N SER A 14 -4.59 -10.88 0.29
CA SER A 14 -4.42 -11.80 -0.83
C SER A 14 -5.54 -12.85 -0.88
N ASN A 15 -5.84 -13.32 -2.08
CA ASN A 15 -6.81 -14.39 -2.33
C ASN A 15 -6.41 -15.66 -1.58
N ARG A 16 -5.11 -15.99 -1.55
CA ARG A 16 -4.58 -17.13 -0.77
C ARG A 16 -4.87 -16.97 0.71
N TYR A 17 -4.60 -15.80 1.28
CA TYR A 17 -4.86 -15.54 2.69
C TYR A 17 -6.35 -15.61 3.03
N VAL A 18 -7.20 -14.99 2.21
CA VAL A 18 -8.66 -15.01 2.38
C VAL A 18 -9.22 -16.43 2.27
N ALA A 19 -8.75 -17.22 1.29
CA ALA A 19 -9.19 -18.60 1.10
C ALA A 19 -8.87 -19.49 2.32
N ASN A 20 -7.73 -19.25 2.97
CA ASN A 20 -7.29 -20.00 4.14
C ASN A 20 -7.87 -19.47 5.47
N ASN A 21 -8.53 -18.32 5.48
CA ASN A 21 -9.07 -17.68 6.69
C ASN A 21 -10.54 -17.26 6.49
N PRO A 22 -11.50 -18.18 6.68
CA PRO A 22 -12.93 -17.92 6.44
C PRO A 22 -13.53 -16.78 7.29
N ASP A 23 -12.97 -16.52 8.47
CA ASP A 23 -13.30 -15.39 9.33
C ASP A 23 -12.93 -14.05 8.68
N VAL A 24 -11.76 -13.98 8.04
CA VAL A 24 -11.30 -12.81 7.28
C VAL A 24 -12.19 -12.62 6.05
N ALA A 25 -12.52 -13.68 5.32
CA ALA A 25 -13.44 -13.63 4.18
C ALA A 25 -14.79 -13.02 4.58
N ARG A 26 -15.39 -13.52 5.67
CA ARG A 26 -16.67 -13.02 6.19
C ARG A 26 -16.58 -11.55 6.64
N ALA A 27 -15.50 -11.17 7.33
CA ALA A 27 -15.30 -9.79 7.75
C ALA A 27 -15.16 -8.84 6.55
N LYS A 28 -14.38 -9.25 5.53
CA LYS A 28 -14.20 -8.51 4.27
C LYS A 28 -15.54 -8.32 3.56
N ASP A 29 -16.33 -9.39 3.41
CA ASP A 29 -17.64 -9.32 2.76
C ASP A 29 -18.63 -8.39 3.49
N GLN A 30 -18.66 -8.47 4.83
CA GLN A 30 -19.49 -7.58 5.64
C GLN A 30 -19.07 -6.12 5.47
N TRP A 31 -17.76 -5.85 5.50
CA TRP A 31 -17.23 -4.51 5.29
C TRP A 31 -17.56 -3.99 3.89
N ILE A 32 -17.35 -4.76 2.83
CA ILE A 32 -17.66 -4.35 1.45
C ILE A 32 -19.14 -3.98 1.30
N ARG A 33 -20.04 -4.73 1.94
CA ARG A 33 -21.49 -4.48 1.85
C ARG A 33 -21.95 -3.25 2.65
N ALA A 34 -21.39 -3.02 3.82
CA ALA A 34 -21.86 -1.98 4.73
C ALA A 34 -21.02 -0.69 4.71
N GLY A 35 -19.78 -0.75 4.22
CA GLY A 35 -18.88 0.41 4.07
C GLY A 35 -18.45 1.08 5.37
N SER A 36 -18.62 0.43 6.54
CA SER A 36 -18.32 1.08 7.83
C SER A 36 -16.85 0.91 8.27
N ASN A 37 -16.27 1.96 8.84
CA ASN A 37 -14.91 1.92 9.40
C ASN A 37 -14.79 0.92 10.57
N GLU A 38 -15.84 0.75 11.38
CA GLU A 38 -15.82 -0.23 12.47
C GLU A 38 -15.71 -1.66 11.97
N LEU A 39 -16.34 -1.97 10.83
CA LEU A 39 -16.21 -3.28 10.20
C LEU A 39 -14.83 -3.44 9.53
N LEU A 40 -14.26 -2.38 8.97
CA LEU A 40 -12.90 -2.41 8.44
C LEU A 40 -11.89 -2.82 9.52
N MET A 41 -12.05 -2.33 10.76
CA MET A 41 -11.17 -2.71 11.88
C MET A 41 -11.21 -4.22 12.21
N ARG A 42 -12.23 -4.96 11.74
CA ARG A 42 -12.34 -6.41 11.92
C ARG A 42 -11.68 -7.20 10.79
N VAL A 43 -11.33 -6.54 9.68
CA VAL A 43 -10.61 -7.15 8.58
C VAL A 43 -9.14 -7.26 8.99
N ARG A 44 -8.68 -8.47 9.24
CA ARG A 44 -7.27 -8.75 9.53
C ARG A 44 -6.47 -8.74 8.23
N LEU A 45 -5.31 -8.11 8.26
CA LEU A 45 -4.34 -8.18 7.17
C LEU A 45 -3.55 -9.50 7.23
N ASP A 46 -2.96 -9.89 6.11
CA ASP A 46 -2.08 -11.05 5.96
C ASP A 46 -0.76 -10.84 6.71
N PRO A 47 -0.48 -11.59 7.80
CA PRO A 47 0.73 -11.43 8.58
C PRO A 47 2.01 -11.74 7.80
N GLU A 48 1.96 -12.66 6.83
CA GLU A 48 3.13 -13.04 6.00
C GLU A 48 3.53 -11.87 5.08
N SER A 49 2.52 -11.27 4.44
CA SER A 49 2.69 -10.06 3.63
C SER A 49 3.19 -8.87 4.45
N ILE A 50 2.65 -8.67 5.66
CA ILE A 50 3.12 -7.62 6.59
C ILE A 50 4.58 -7.82 6.95
N SER A 51 4.97 -9.03 7.39
CA SER A 51 6.35 -9.31 7.80
C SER A 51 7.30 -9.07 6.64
N THR A 52 7.01 -9.64 5.48
CA THR A 52 7.87 -9.57 4.30
C THR A 52 8.09 -8.13 3.84
N LEU A 53 7.02 -7.34 3.74
CA LEU A 53 7.14 -5.95 3.28
C LEU A 53 7.79 -5.05 4.34
N THR A 54 7.52 -5.30 5.61
CA THR A 54 8.16 -4.59 6.73
C THR A 54 9.66 -4.86 6.76
N ASP A 55 10.08 -6.11 6.57
CA ASP A 55 11.49 -6.51 6.52
C ASP A 55 12.20 -5.86 5.33
N PHE A 56 11.57 -5.85 4.15
CA PHE A 56 12.07 -5.11 2.98
C PHE A 56 12.27 -3.62 3.31
N CYS A 57 11.25 -2.95 3.84
CA CYS A 57 11.31 -1.52 4.15
C CYS A 57 12.39 -1.21 5.19
N ARG A 58 12.51 -2.06 6.22
CA ARG A 58 13.53 -1.93 7.26
C ARG A 58 14.94 -2.08 6.69
N GLY A 59 15.15 -3.08 5.83
CA GLY A 59 16.46 -3.37 5.23
C GLY A 59 16.90 -2.35 4.18
N SER A 60 15.96 -1.75 3.46
CA SER A 60 16.23 -0.79 2.37
C SER A 60 16.15 0.68 2.80
N GLY A 61 15.63 0.97 4.00
CA GLY A 61 15.37 2.34 4.47
C GLY A 61 14.17 3.02 3.79
N VAL A 62 13.44 2.30 2.93
CA VAL A 62 12.22 2.76 2.28
C VAL A 62 11.10 2.92 3.32
N LYS A 63 10.28 3.97 3.17
CA LYS A 63 9.06 4.13 3.97
C LYS A 63 7.84 3.72 3.17
N MET A 64 6.90 3.01 3.77
CA MET A 64 5.65 2.65 3.10
C MET A 64 4.50 3.59 3.46
N PHE A 65 3.56 3.77 2.54
CA PHE A 65 2.35 4.56 2.75
C PHE A 65 1.16 3.94 2.01
N PRO A 66 -0.03 3.81 2.65
CA PRO A 66 -1.18 3.21 1.99
C PRO A 66 -1.74 4.11 0.89
N LEU A 67 -2.16 3.48 -0.20
CA LEU A 67 -3.06 4.10 -1.17
C LEU A 67 -4.48 4.17 -0.61
N GLY A 68 -5.28 5.12 -1.10
CA GLY A 68 -6.64 5.33 -0.63
C GLY A 68 -6.69 5.89 0.80
N THR A 69 -7.83 6.44 1.18
CA THR A 69 -8.01 7.10 2.51
C THR A 69 -8.57 6.15 3.57
N LEU A 70 -8.88 4.91 3.17
CA LEU A 70 -9.57 3.93 4.01
C LEU A 70 -8.66 3.43 5.15
N TYR A 71 -7.39 3.22 4.86
CA TYR A 71 -6.44 2.60 5.78
C TYR A 71 -5.60 3.66 6.49
N SER A 72 -6.06 4.10 7.66
CA SER A 72 -5.30 5.05 8.48
C SER A 72 -3.98 4.43 8.98
N ARG A 73 -2.98 5.28 9.27
CA ARG A 73 -1.74 4.85 9.94
C ARG A 73 -2.02 4.09 11.25
N LYS A 74 -3.01 4.53 12.02
CA LYS A 74 -3.42 3.86 13.28
C LYS A 74 -3.91 2.43 13.02
N PHE A 75 -4.69 2.23 11.94
CA PHE A 75 -5.12 0.89 11.54
C PHE A 75 -3.91 0.02 11.18
N LEU A 76 -3.01 0.50 10.33
CA LEU A 76 -1.82 -0.26 9.91
C LEU A 76 -0.93 -0.68 11.08
N ILE A 77 -0.70 0.22 12.03
CA ILE A 77 0.07 -0.10 13.26
C ILE A 77 -0.65 -1.17 14.09
N ALA A 78 -1.97 -1.06 14.24
CA ALA A 78 -2.75 -2.05 14.97
C ALA A 78 -2.74 -3.45 14.30
N GLN A 79 -2.50 -3.50 12.99
CA GLN A 79 -2.36 -4.75 12.24
C GLN A 79 -0.94 -5.34 12.31
N GLY A 80 0.02 -4.66 12.95
CA GLY A 80 1.39 -5.15 13.17
C GLY A 80 2.46 -4.50 12.30
N ILE A 81 2.12 -3.47 11.51
CA ILE A 81 3.14 -2.72 10.76
C ILE A 81 3.90 -1.79 11.69
N GLU A 82 5.23 -1.85 11.66
CA GLU A 82 6.06 -1.05 12.54
C GLU A 82 5.94 0.47 12.24
N PRO A 83 5.78 1.33 13.26
CA PRO A 83 5.68 2.76 13.04
C PRO A 83 6.89 3.37 12.32
N CYS A 84 8.08 2.80 12.50
CA CYS A 84 9.32 3.32 11.93
C CYS A 84 9.41 3.12 10.42
N VAL A 85 8.72 2.14 9.83
CA VAL A 85 8.70 1.91 8.38
C VAL A 85 7.56 2.64 7.67
N LEU A 86 6.63 3.24 8.41
CA LEU A 86 5.52 4.00 7.84
C LEU A 86 5.90 5.47 7.61
N ALA A 87 5.63 5.99 6.41
CA ALA A 87 5.80 7.42 6.11
C ALA A 87 4.83 8.29 6.94
N GLN A 88 5.19 9.55 7.14
CA GLN A 88 4.40 10.50 7.92
C GLN A 88 3.07 10.82 7.21
N GLU A 89 1.97 10.91 7.95
CA GLU A 89 0.73 11.48 7.39
C GLU A 89 0.85 13.02 7.37
N VAL A 90 0.64 13.62 6.19
CA VAL A 90 0.68 15.08 6.01
C VAL A 90 -0.67 15.60 5.51
N SER A 91 -1.07 16.77 5.99
CA SER A 91 -2.30 17.44 5.56
C SER A 91 -2.13 18.02 4.17
N ILE A 92 -2.74 17.38 3.17
CA ILE A 92 -2.71 17.83 1.78
C ILE A 92 -4.00 18.61 1.50
N HIS A 93 -3.86 19.87 1.09
CA HIS A 93 -5.00 20.68 0.68
C HIS A 93 -5.45 20.22 -0.72
N ARG A 94 -6.61 19.58 -0.81
CA ARG A 94 -7.23 19.19 -2.07
C ARG A 94 -8.38 20.13 -2.41
N ARG A 95 -8.57 20.37 -3.71
CA ARG A 95 -9.83 20.96 -4.20
C ARG A 95 -10.95 19.94 -4.00
N MET A 96 -12.15 20.42 -3.68
CA MET A 96 -13.37 19.60 -3.76
C MET A 96 -13.42 18.95 -5.16
N ASP A 97 -13.78 17.67 -5.21
CA ASP A 97 -13.87 16.83 -6.42
C ASP A 97 -12.55 16.33 -7.04
N ASP A 98 -11.38 16.66 -6.46
CA ASP A 98 -10.15 15.96 -6.85
C ASP A 98 -10.13 14.58 -6.16
N SER A 99 -10.34 13.51 -6.93
CA SER A 99 -10.27 12.11 -6.48
C SER A 99 -9.07 11.36 -7.05
N SER A 100 -8.17 12.04 -7.79
CA SER A 100 -7.01 11.40 -8.40
C SER A 100 -6.00 10.93 -7.35
N GLU A 101 -5.77 9.62 -7.26
CA GLU A 101 -4.76 9.05 -6.36
C GLU A 101 -3.34 9.47 -6.77
N ILE A 102 -3.06 9.64 -8.06
CA ILE A 102 -1.77 10.11 -8.56
C ILE A 102 -1.46 11.51 -8.02
N ARG A 103 -2.41 12.45 -8.10
CA ARG A 103 -2.21 13.80 -7.58
C ARG A 103 -1.99 13.81 -6.08
N ARG A 104 -2.66 12.92 -5.36
CA ARG A 104 -2.46 12.73 -3.94
C ARG A 104 -1.05 12.24 -3.63
N ILE A 105 -0.56 11.22 -4.34
CA ILE A 105 0.81 10.72 -4.21
C ILE A 105 1.81 11.87 -4.46
N LEU A 106 1.68 12.59 -5.57
CA LEU A 106 2.60 13.67 -5.91
C LEU A 106 2.60 14.78 -4.86
N SER A 107 1.42 15.15 -4.35
CA SER A 107 1.29 16.15 -3.28
C SER A 107 1.89 15.66 -1.96
N HIS A 108 1.73 14.37 -1.65
CA HIS A 108 2.30 13.74 -0.46
C HIS A 108 3.83 13.68 -0.54
N VAL A 109 4.38 13.23 -1.68
CA VAL A 109 5.82 13.21 -1.96
C VAL A 109 6.41 14.62 -1.81
N ALA A 110 5.78 15.63 -2.41
CA ALA A 110 6.24 17.01 -2.33
C ALA A 110 6.19 17.56 -0.89
N ALA A 111 5.12 17.29 -0.15
CA ALA A 111 4.95 17.76 1.23
C ALA A 111 5.95 17.12 2.21
N ILE A 112 6.36 15.87 1.96
CA ILE A 112 7.34 15.14 2.77
C ILE A 112 8.79 15.41 2.33
N GLY A 113 8.99 15.93 1.12
CA GLY A 113 10.33 16.07 0.53
C GLY A 113 10.95 14.71 0.23
N ALA A 114 10.17 13.76 -0.31
CA ALA A 114 10.71 12.49 -0.76
C ALA A 114 11.51 12.65 -2.08
N ASP A 115 12.64 11.95 -2.18
CA ASP A 115 13.51 11.98 -3.35
C ASP A 115 12.97 11.11 -4.48
N ASP A 116 12.29 10.02 -4.12
CA ASP A 116 11.72 9.06 -5.06
C ASP A 116 10.48 8.39 -4.47
N TRP A 117 9.69 7.77 -5.34
CA TRP A 117 8.53 7.01 -4.95
C TRP A 117 8.32 5.81 -5.86
N ILE A 118 7.73 4.77 -5.30
CA ILE A 118 7.38 3.52 -5.98
C ILE A 118 5.94 3.21 -5.62
N VAL A 119 5.22 2.57 -6.53
CA VAL A 119 3.85 2.13 -6.29
C VAL A 119 3.70 0.64 -6.57
N ILE A 120 3.06 -0.08 -5.66
CA ILE A 120 2.71 -1.49 -5.83
C ILE A 120 1.21 -1.71 -5.58
N GLY A 121 0.68 -2.78 -6.14
CA GLY A 121 -0.71 -3.16 -5.96
C GLY A 121 -1.54 -3.02 -7.23
N ASP A 122 -2.82 -3.35 -7.10
CA ASP A 122 -3.75 -3.43 -8.22
C ASP A 122 -4.32 -2.06 -8.50
N ILE A 123 -3.68 -1.35 -9.43
CA ILE A 123 -4.05 0.01 -9.82
C ILE A 123 -4.45 -0.02 -11.28
N ASN A 124 -5.60 0.57 -11.60
CA ASN A 124 -6.10 0.58 -12.97
C ASN A 124 -5.13 1.37 -13.90
N PRO A 125 -4.51 0.71 -14.90
CA PRO A 125 -3.53 1.33 -15.78
C PRO A 125 -4.10 2.47 -16.64
N GLU A 126 -5.40 2.42 -16.93
CA GLU A 126 -6.08 3.38 -17.80
C GLU A 126 -6.16 4.80 -17.18
N SER A 127 -5.87 4.92 -15.89
CA SER A 127 -5.84 6.19 -15.15
C SER A 127 -4.44 6.78 -15.01
N LEU A 128 -3.41 6.15 -15.59
CA LEU A 128 -2.01 6.42 -15.27
C LEU A 128 -1.34 7.42 -16.22
N THR A 129 -0.65 8.40 -15.64
CA THR A 129 0.26 9.28 -16.39
C THR A 129 1.56 8.53 -16.70
N PRO A 130 2.34 8.91 -17.73
CA PRO A 130 3.63 8.26 -18.05
C PRO A 130 4.59 8.18 -16.85
N SER A 131 4.66 9.26 -16.05
CA SER A 131 5.45 9.31 -14.81
C SER A 131 5.01 8.32 -13.74
N PHE A 132 3.76 7.86 -13.78
CA PHE A 132 3.25 6.85 -12.87
C PHE A 132 3.61 5.45 -13.34
N ILE A 133 3.53 5.19 -14.64
CA ILE A 133 3.90 3.89 -15.24
C ILE A 133 5.35 3.55 -14.91
N GLU A 134 6.27 4.51 -14.97
CA GLU A 134 7.69 4.30 -14.63
C GLU A 134 7.95 4.00 -13.14
N ASN A 135 7.03 4.39 -12.26
CA ASN A 135 7.14 4.21 -10.81
C ASN A 135 6.24 3.10 -10.27
N HIS A 136 5.46 2.45 -11.13
CA HIS A 136 4.57 1.36 -10.77
C HIS A 136 5.27 0.03 -11.03
N ILE A 137 5.19 -0.87 -10.05
CA ILE A 137 5.62 -2.26 -10.16
C ILE A 137 4.37 -3.11 -10.09
N ASP A 138 4.12 -3.86 -11.16
CA ASP A 138 3.00 -4.78 -11.23
C ASP A 138 3.11 -5.87 -10.16
N SER A 139 2.12 -5.92 -9.28
CA SER A 139 1.83 -7.09 -8.46
C SER A 139 0.93 -8.05 -9.23
N VAL A 140 1.05 -9.35 -8.96
CA VAL A 140 0.07 -10.31 -9.46
C VAL A 140 -1.21 -10.15 -8.64
N PHE A 141 -2.33 -9.91 -9.32
CA PHE A 141 -3.63 -9.63 -8.72
C PHE A 141 -3.98 -10.65 -7.64
N GLY A 142 -4.17 -10.16 -6.41
CA GLY A 142 -4.58 -10.98 -5.27
C GLY A 142 -3.56 -12.02 -4.79
N GLU A 143 -2.30 -12.00 -5.23
CA GLU A 143 -1.25 -12.89 -4.70
C GLU A 143 -0.55 -12.32 -3.45
N GLY A 144 -0.79 -11.05 -3.10
CA GLY A 144 -0.15 -10.39 -1.97
C GLY A 144 1.33 -10.08 -2.22
N VAL A 145 2.16 -10.15 -1.18
CA VAL A 145 3.61 -9.92 -1.30
C VAL A 145 4.32 -11.21 -1.70
N THR A 146 4.65 -11.33 -2.99
CA THR A 146 5.37 -12.50 -3.52
C THR A 146 6.89 -12.28 -3.51
N PRO A 147 7.71 -13.36 -3.52
CA PRO A 147 9.16 -13.24 -3.67
C PRO A 147 9.57 -12.49 -4.96
N GLU A 148 8.81 -12.67 -6.04
CA GLU A 148 9.02 -11.95 -7.30
C GLU A 148 8.81 -10.44 -7.13
N LEU A 149 7.76 -10.02 -6.43
CA LEU A 149 7.49 -8.60 -6.15
C LEU A 149 8.64 -8.00 -5.34
N VAL A 150 9.15 -8.72 -4.35
CA VAL A 150 10.29 -8.27 -3.53
C VAL A 150 11.57 -8.17 -4.38
N SER A 151 11.82 -9.10 -5.31
CA SER A 151 12.96 -9.01 -6.24
C SER A 151 12.87 -7.74 -7.09
N LYS A 152 11.71 -7.48 -7.70
CA LYS A 152 11.48 -6.27 -8.50
C LYS A 152 11.69 -4.99 -7.69
N LEU A 153 11.27 -4.99 -6.43
CA LEU A 153 11.51 -3.87 -5.52
C LEU A 153 13.01 -3.63 -5.29
N TYR A 154 13.79 -4.69 -5.01
CA TYR A 154 15.25 -4.55 -4.85
C TYR A 154 15.94 -4.11 -6.15
N GLU A 155 15.55 -4.65 -7.30
CA GLU A 155 16.07 -4.24 -8.61
C GLU A 155 15.81 -2.75 -8.85
N ARG A 156 14.58 -2.29 -8.62
CA ARG A 156 14.20 -0.88 -8.78
C ARG A 156 14.93 0.07 -7.83
N MET A 157 15.37 -0.41 -6.67
CA MET A 157 16.21 0.35 -5.73
C MET A 157 17.67 0.38 -6.17
N ASN A 158 18.19 -0.73 -6.71
CA ASN A 158 19.59 -0.83 -7.16
C ASN A 158 19.89 -0.01 -8.43
N HIS A 159 18.91 0.16 -9.32
CA HIS A 159 19.06 0.97 -10.54
C HIS A 159 19.15 2.49 -10.30
N LYS A 160 19.09 2.95 -9.04
CA LYS A 160 19.16 4.37 -8.66
C LYS A 160 20.33 4.74 -7.75
N ILE A 161 21.25 3.80 -7.51
CA ILE A 161 22.54 4.00 -6.83
C ILE A 161 23.65 4.24 -7.87
#